data_AF-A0A819RLR3-F1
#
_entry.id   AF-A0A819RLR3-F1
#
_cell.length_a   1.000
_cell.length_b   1.000
_cell.length_c   1.000
_cell.angle_alpha   90.00
_cell.angle_beta   90.00
_cell.angle_gamma   90.00
#
_symmetry.space_group_name_H-M   'P 1'
#
loop_
_entity.id
_entity.type
_entity.pdbx_description
1 polymer ?
#
loop_
_entity_poly.entity_id
_entity_poly.type
_entity_poly.pdbx_seq_one_letter_code
_entity_poly.pdbx_strand_id
1 'polypeptide(L)'
;MNSPTIKISKMLDELIRSLFDQYAKQTTIIDDVHLIRQLEKYINLGGVMGSPFTLTLANIFMWHWEQKIVEHQKFSNELCGDSYIDDIFLTSNDSIEKQTQILEDANKYHSNIKLTYDIGNSISFLDLQMTNHDGNVTTSVHHKDAAEPYVVPFKSDHSCHIFENIIRAALLRALRYSSTLKEFNHERRAIKLMLLYNRYSLSPFT
;
A
#
# COMPACT_ATOMS: atom_id res chain seq x y z
N MET A 1 33.74 3.29 -28.77
CA MET A 1 32.57 4.18 -28.64
C MET A 1 31.98 3.95 -27.25
N ASN A 2 32.23 4.86 -26.30
CA ASN A 2 31.73 4.69 -24.93
C ASN A 2 30.29 5.18 -24.86
N SER A 3 29.37 4.26 -24.52
CA SER A 3 27.93 4.50 -24.41
C SER A 3 27.63 5.73 -23.53
N PRO A 4 26.71 6.63 -23.92
CA PRO A 4 26.29 7.80 -23.14
C PRO A 4 25.92 7.45 -21.69
N THR A 5 25.39 6.25 -21.48
CA THR A 5 24.98 5.71 -20.18
C THR A 5 26.15 5.57 -19.20
N ILE A 6 27.36 5.24 -19.68
CA ILE A 6 28.55 5.09 -18.83
C ILE A 6 29.05 6.46 -18.35
N LYS A 7 28.93 7.50 -19.18
CA LYS A 7 29.29 8.88 -18.80
C LYS A 7 28.29 9.49 -17.83
N ILE A 8 27.00 9.22 -18.01
CA ILE A 8 25.95 9.67 -17.08
C ILE A 8 26.07 8.91 -15.75
N SER A 9 26.35 7.61 -15.76
CA SER A 9 26.61 6.84 -14.54
C SER A 9 27.84 7.32 -13.78
N LYS A 10 28.94 7.65 -14.48
CA LYS A 10 30.13 8.23 -13.85
C LYS A 10 29.90 9.63 -13.30
N MET A 11 29.14 10.46 -14.02
CA MET A 11 28.76 11.81 -13.56
C MET A 11 27.83 11.74 -12.35
N LEU A 12 26.87 10.81 -12.34
CA LEU A 12 25.98 10.54 -11.21
C LEU A 12 26.76 9.97 -10.03
N ASP A 13 27.72 9.06 -10.23
CA ASP A 13 28.57 8.56 -9.15
C ASP A 13 29.46 9.68 -8.58
N GLU A 14 30.08 10.51 -9.42
CA GLU A 14 30.95 11.60 -8.95
C GLU A 14 30.16 12.69 -8.21
N LEU A 15 28.94 13.03 -8.64
CA LEU A 15 28.06 13.99 -7.97
C LEU A 15 27.36 13.41 -6.73
N ILE A 16 26.76 12.24 -6.84
CA ILE A 16 25.99 11.62 -5.76
C ILE A 16 26.93 11.15 -4.67
N ARG A 17 28.13 10.64 -4.99
CA ARG A 17 29.09 10.21 -3.97
C ARG A 17 29.76 11.39 -3.28
N SER A 18 30.02 12.51 -3.97
CA SER A 18 30.53 13.72 -3.30
C SER A 18 29.46 14.36 -2.41
N LEU A 19 28.20 14.38 -2.85
CA LEU A 19 27.07 14.84 -2.04
C LEU A 19 26.84 13.91 -0.85
N PHE A 20 26.85 12.59 -1.07
CA PHE A 20 26.73 11.61 0.00
C PHE A 20 27.90 11.71 0.99
N ASP A 21 29.14 11.89 0.54
CA ASP A 21 30.30 12.07 1.42
C ASP A 21 30.27 13.43 2.14
N GLN A 22 29.74 14.49 1.52
CA GLN A 22 29.56 15.79 2.14
C GLN A 22 28.43 15.76 3.18
N TYR A 23 27.31 15.10 2.88
CA TYR A 23 26.22 14.88 3.80
C TYR A 23 26.62 13.90 4.91
N ALA A 24 27.37 12.84 4.62
CA ALA A 24 27.91 11.88 5.61
C ALA A 24 28.95 12.53 6.53
N LYS A 25 29.80 13.42 6.01
CA LYS A 25 30.73 14.24 6.82
C LYS A 25 30.01 15.31 7.64
N GLN A 26 28.87 15.84 7.16
CA GLN A 26 28.00 16.74 7.94
C GLN A 26 27.06 15.99 8.91
N THR A 27 26.79 14.71 8.66
CA THR A 27 25.95 13.82 9.49
C THR A 27 26.76 12.83 10.31
N THR A 28 28.06 13.07 10.47
CA THR A 28 28.78 12.51 11.63
C THR A 28 28.30 13.27 12.86
N ILE A 29 27.08 12.93 13.30
CA ILE A 29 26.46 13.15 14.61
C ILE A 29 26.99 14.38 15.35
N ILE A 30 26.42 15.56 15.10
CA ILE A 30 26.63 16.72 15.98
C ILE A 30 25.33 17.43 16.40
N ASP A 31 24.21 17.33 15.67
CA ASP A 31 22.96 17.90 16.19
C ASP A 31 21.70 17.29 15.57
N ASP A 32 21.09 16.34 16.29
CA ASP A 32 19.80 15.72 15.94
C ASP A 32 18.71 16.77 15.63
N VAL A 33 18.84 17.95 16.24
CA VAL A 33 17.93 19.10 16.08
C VAL A 33 17.94 19.67 14.66
N HIS A 34 19.08 19.66 13.95
CA HIS A 34 19.16 20.25 12.62
C HIS A 34 18.53 19.35 11.55
N LEU A 35 18.71 18.03 11.69
CA LEU A 35 18.04 17.04 10.86
C LEU A 35 16.52 17.10 11.06
N ILE A 36 16.07 17.15 12.32
CA ILE A 36 14.64 17.28 12.66
C ILE A 36 14.04 18.55 12.03
N ARG A 37 14.74 19.69 12.05
CA ARG A 37 14.25 20.94 11.43
C ARG A 37 14.18 20.88 9.89
N GLN A 38 15.12 20.21 9.24
CA GLN A 38 15.04 20.02 7.78
C GLN A 38 13.96 19.02 7.40
N LEU A 39 13.74 17.99 8.22
CA LEU A 39 12.64 17.05 8.09
C LEU A 39 11.30 17.74 8.26
N GLU A 40 11.12 18.55 9.31
CA GLU A 40 9.94 19.39 9.53
C GLU A 40 9.67 20.27 8.31
N LYS A 41 10.70 20.89 7.72
CA LYS A 41 10.54 21.71 6.52
C LYS A 41 10.10 20.91 5.28
N TYR A 42 10.61 19.70 5.10
CA TYR A 42 10.24 18.82 3.97
C TYR A 42 8.82 18.26 4.12
N ILE A 43 8.46 17.85 5.34
CA ILE A 43 7.11 17.38 5.73
C ILE A 43 6.10 18.53 5.55
N ASN A 44 6.46 19.76 5.94
CA ASN A 44 5.63 20.95 5.74
C ASN A 44 5.39 21.29 4.26
N LEU A 45 6.27 20.88 3.35
CA LEU A 45 6.12 21.13 1.91
C LEU A 45 5.38 20.01 1.17
N GLY A 46 4.98 18.94 1.86
CA GLY A 46 4.14 17.89 1.29
C GLY A 46 4.84 16.97 0.28
N GLY A 47 6.17 16.81 0.37
CA GLY A 47 6.96 15.79 -0.34
C GLY A 47 6.78 15.69 -1.86
N VAL A 48 7.82 16.00 -2.65
CA VAL A 48 7.76 15.80 -4.12
C VAL A 48 7.74 14.30 -4.44
N MET A 49 6.63 13.81 -5.01
CA MET A 49 6.51 12.44 -5.50
C MET A 49 7.55 12.18 -6.60
N GLY A 50 8.40 11.17 -6.42
CA GLY A 50 9.44 10.77 -7.37
C GLY A 50 10.88 11.02 -6.94
N SER A 51 11.12 11.70 -5.81
CA SER A 51 12.44 11.69 -5.19
C SER A 51 12.67 10.36 -4.45
N PRO A 52 13.83 9.70 -4.60
CA PRO A 52 14.15 8.46 -3.89
C PRO A 52 14.14 8.62 -2.36
N PHE A 53 14.24 9.86 -1.86
CA PHE A 53 14.21 10.16 -0.44
C PHE A 53 12.79 10.32 0.12
N THR A 54 11.81 10.70 -0.71
CA THR A 54 10.43 10.99 -0.26
C THR A 54 9.77 9.78 0.37
N LEU A 55 9.95 8.59 -0.22
CA LEU A 55 9.36 7.35 0.29
C LEU A 55 9.94 6.97 1.66
N THR A 56 11.26 7.10 1.82
CA THR A 56 11.92 6.82 3.12
C THR A 56 11.45 7.79 4.20
N LEU A 57 11.30 9.08 3.87
CA LEU A 57 10.81 10.08 4.81
C LEU A 57 9.34 9.86 5.18
N ALA A 58 8.49 9.51 4.21
CA ALA A 58 7.11 9.15 4.47
C ALA A 58 7.02 7.96 5.42
N ASN A 59 7.81 6.90 5.19
CA ASN A 59 7.84 5.73 6.07
C ASN A 59 8.30 6.07 7.49
N ILE A 60 9.30 6.94 7.67
CA ILE A 60 9.76 7.37 9.00
C ILE A 60 8.67 8.18 9.72
N PHE A 61 7.99 9.07 9.00
CA PHE A 61 6.89 9.86 9.56
C PHE A 61 5.72 8.95 9.98
N MET A 62 5.30 8.04 9.10
CA MET A 62 4.24 7.07 9.37
C MET A 62 4.61 6.17 10.55
N TRP A 63 5.84 5.69 10.62
CA TRP A 63 6.32 4.90 11.75
C TRP A 63 6.23 5.65 13.08
N HIS A 64 6.65 6.92 13.13
CA HIS A 64 6.56 7.73 14.35
C HIS A 64 5.11 8.00 14.75
N TRP A 65 4.24 8.23 13.77
CA TRP A 65 2.82 8.47 13.97
C TRP A 65 2.11 7.21 14.50
N GLU A 66 2.41 6.04 13.92
CA GLU A 66 1.85 4.73 14.29
C GLU A 66 2.18 4.31 15.73
N GLN A 67 3.33 4.74 16.29
CA GLN A 67 3.76 4.28 17.62
C GLN A 67 2.68 4.47 18.70
N LYS A 68 1.97 5.60 18.69
CA LYS A 68 0.92 5.88 19.69
C LYS A 68 -0.26 4.93 19.59
N ILE A 69 -0.63 4.55 18.36
CA ILE A 69 -1.74 3.63 18.10
C ILE A 69 -1.31 2.20 18.42
N VAL A 70 -0.11 1.81 18.01
CA VAL A 70 0.47 0.49 18.29
C VAL A 70 0.62 0.26 19.79
N GLU A 71 1.04 1.27 20.56
CA GLU A 71 1.09 1.19 22.02
C GLU A 71 -0.28 0.99 22.66
N HIS A 72 -1.31 1.72 22.18
CA HIS A 72 -2.69 1.55 22.64
C HIS A 72 -3.23 0.14 22.31
N GLN A 73 -2.98 -0.35 21.10
CA GLN A 73 -3.44 -1.66 20.63
C GLN A 73 -2.75 -2.85 21.31
N LYS A 74 -1.45 -2.71 21.64
CA LYS A 74 -0.74 -3.71 22.43
C LYS A 74 -1.34 -3.86 23.84
N PHE A 75 -1.88 -2.77 24.39
CA PHE A 75 -2.54 -2.79 25.70
C PHE A 75 -3.94 -3.42 25.63
N SER A 76 -4.67 -3.23 24.53
CA SER A 76 -6.02 -3.79 24.31
C SER A 76 -6.05 -5.20 23.72
N ASN A 77 -4.90 -5.78 23.35
CA ASN A 77 -4.76 -7.10 22.70
C ASN A 77 -5.56 -7.21 21.38
N GLU A 78 -5.58 -6.11 20.62
CA GLU A 78 -6.26 -6.00 19.33
C GLU A 78 -5.33 -6.37 18.18
N LEU A 79 -5.89 -6.84 17.06
CA LEU A 79 -5.11 -7.12 15.86
C LEU A 79 -4.72 -5.78 15.20
N CYS A 80 -3.44 -5.44 15.25
CA CYS A 80 -2.89 -4.38 14.42
C CYS A 80 -2.84 -4.90 12.98
N GLY A 81 -3.48 -4.20 12.05
CA GLY A 81 -3.22 -4.41 10.64
C GLY A 81 -1.88 -3.81 10.29
N ASP A 82 -1.09 -4.51 9.49
CA ASP A 82 0.18 -3.98 9.00
C ASP A 82 -0.06 -2.71 8.18
N SER A 83 0.85 -1.74 8.31
CA SER A 83 0.89 -0.59 7.42
C SER A 83 1.53 -0.97 6.08
N TYR A 84 0.90 -0.55 4.99
CA TYR A 84 1.46 -0.63 3.65
C TYR A 84 1.77 0.77 3.15
N ILE A 85 3.01 1.20 3.34
CA ILE A 85 3.50 2.54 2.97
C ILE A 85 2.69 3.63 3.68
N ASP A 86 1.65 4.15 3.04
CA ASP A 86 0.77 5.22 3.50
C ASP A 86 -0.61 4.72 3.94
N ASP A 87 -0.97 3.47 3.63
CA ASP A 87 -2.24 2.86 4.02
C ASP A 87 -2.10 2.06 5.33
N ILE A 88 -2.97 2.32 6.30
CA ILE A 88 -2.97 1.64 7.60
C ILE A 88 -4.33 0.95 7.81
N PHE A 89 -4.29 -0.31 8.22
CA PHE A 89 -5.48 -1.05 8.69
C PHE A 89 -5.41 -1.26 10.20
N LEU A 90 -6.51 -1.04 10.91
CA LEU A 90 -6.58 -1.21 12.36
C LEU A 90 -7.87 -1.92 12.73
N THR A 91 -7.79 -2.84 13.70
CA THR A 91 -8.98 -3.36 14.38
C THR A 91 -9.01 -2.82 15.80
N SER A 92 -10.21 -2.56 16.32
CA SER A 92 -10.40 -2.08 17.68
C SER A 92 -11.76 -2.51 18.23
N ASN A 93 -11.79 -2.85 19.52
CA ASN A 93 -12.98 -3.18 20.29
C ASN A 93 -13.59 -1.96 20.98
N ASP A 94 -12.94 -0.80 20.89
CA ASP A 94 -13.49 0.46 21.40
C ASP A 94 -14.73 0.90 20.60
N SER A 95 -15.56 1.77 21.18
CA SER A 95 -16.71 2.34 20.46
C SER A 95 -16.26 3.21 19.27
N ILE A 96 -17.10 3.29 18.24
CA ILE A 96 -16.81 4.09 17.03
C ILE A 96 -16.52 5.55 17.39
N GLU A 97 -17.21 6.10 18.41
CA GLU A 97 -17.01 7.48 18.86
C GLU A 97 -15.62 7.69 19.44
N LYS A 98 -15.14 6.74 20.26
CA LYS A 98 -13.80 6.81 20.85
C LYS A 98 -12.72 6.67 19.79
N GLN A 99 -12.91 5.77 18.83
CA GLN A 99 -11.99 5.61 17.69
C GLN A 99 -11.93 6.88 16.84
N THR A 100 -13.09 7.48 16.54
CA THR A 100 -13.18 8.74 15.80
C THR A 100 -12.44 9.86 16.53
N GLN A 101 -12.62 9.98 17.85
CA GLN A 101 -11.93 10.99 18.65
C GLN A 101 -10.40 10.83 18.59
N ILE A 102 -9.89 9.60 18.69
CA ILE A 102 -8.45 9.33 18.59
C ILE A 102 -7.90 9.76 17.21
N LEU A 103 -8.62 9.45 16.13
CA LEU A 103 -8.21 9.81 14.77
C LEU A 103 -8.29 11.33 14.52
N GLU A 104 -9.32 11.99 15.05
CA GLU A 104 -9.44 13.45 14.99
C GLU A 104 -8.34 14.16 15.78
N ASP A 105 -7.98 13.64 16.96
CA ASP A 105 -6.89 14.17 17.75
C ASP A 105 -5.53 13.93 17.07
N ALA A 106 -5.36 12.79 16.40
CA ALA A 106 -4.19 12.52 15.60
C ALA A 106 -4.08 13.46 14.38
N ASN A 107 -5.21 13.83 13.77
CA ASN A 107 -5.28 14.82 12.68
C ASN A 107 -4.92 16.25 13.11
N LYS A 108 -4.90 16.54 14.41
CA LYS A 108 -4.43 17.84 14.94
C LYS A 108 -2.90 17.91 15.05
N TYR A 109 -2.19 16.79 14.92
CA TYR A 109 -0.75 16.72 15.14
C TYR A 109 0.07 17.52 14.11
N HIS A 110 -0.39 17.57 12.85
CA HIS A 110 0.32 18.28 11.78
C HIS A 110 -0.64 19.12 10.93
N SER A 111 -0.30 20.38 10.67
CA SER A 111 -1.19 21.29 9.92
C SER A 111 -1.38 20.89 8.46
N ASN A 112 -0.37 20.26 7.87
CA ASN A 112 -0.32 19.97 6.42
C ASN A 112 -0.53 18.49 6.08
N ILE A 113 -0.55 17.60 7.07
CA ILE A 113 -0.74 16.15 6.84
C ILE A 113 -2.00 15.75 7.59
N LYS A 114 -3.01 15.34 6.84
CA LYS A 114 -4.29 14.87 7.36
C LYS A 114 -4.50 13.43 6.91
N LEU A 115 -4.88 12.60 7.85
CA LEU A 115 -5.29 11.23 7.65
C LEU A 115 -6.70 11.24 7.09
N THR A 116 -6.88 10.47 6.02
CA THR A 116 -8.20 10.08 5.56
C THR A 116 -8.48 8.72 6.16
N TYR A 117 -9.61 8.57 6.83
CA TYR A 117 -9.99 7.32 7.48
C TYR A 117 -11.45 6.99 7.17
N ASP A 118 -11.73 5.69 7.19
CA ASP A 118 -13.08 5.13 7.13
C ASP A 118 -13.22 4.14 8.29
N ILE A 119 -14.36 4.19 9.00
CA ILE A 119 -14.63 3.33 10.15
C ILE A 119 -15.95 2.61 9.90
N GLY A 120 -15.91 1.29 9.96
CA GLY A 120 -17.09 0.47 9.78
C GLY A 120 -16.81 -1.01 9.98
N ASN A 121 -17.89 -1.78 9.93
CA ASN A 121 -17.81 -3.23 10.02
C ASN A 121 -17.36 -3.88 8.72
N SER A 122 -17.40 -3.15 7.60
CA SER A 122 -16.90 -3.59 6.30
C SER A 122 -16.07 -2.48 5.68
N ILE A 123 -14.79 -2.74 5.43
CA ILE A 123 -13.83 -1.77 4.91
C ILE A 123 -13.04 -2.42 3.79
N SER A 124 -12.71 -1.64 2.76
CA SER A 124 -11.74 -2.02 1.75
C SER A 124 -10.34 -1.56 2.15
N PHE A 125 -9.37 -2.48 2.08
CA PHE A 125 -7.96 -2.19 2.30
C PHE A 125 -7.16 -2.79 1.15
N LEU A 126 -6.52 -1.94 0.36
CA LEU A 126 -5.86 -2.32 -0.89
C LEU A 126 -6.80 -3.12 -1.81
N ASP A 127 -6.49 -4.39 -2.01
CA ASP A 127 -7.21 -5.34 -2.86
C ASP A 127 -8.16 -6.27 -2.08
N LEU A 128 -8.32 -6.03 -0.77
CA LEU A 128 -9.12 -6.83 0.15
C LEU A 128 -10.38 -6.08 0.58
N GLN A 129 -11.49 -6.80 0.61
CA GLN A 129 -12.69 -6.39 1.34
C GLN A 129 -12.71 -7.18 2.64
N MET A 130 -12.69 -6.49 3.77
CA MET A 130 -12.69 -7.11 5.10
C MET A 130 -14.03 -6.81 5.75
N THR A 131 -14.72 -7.84 6.24
CA THR A 131 -16.01 -7.71 6.92
C THR A 131 -15.96 -8.43 8.26
N ASN A 132 -16.22 -7.69 9.34
CA ASN A 132 -16.30 -8.21 10.68
C ASN A 132 -17.72 -8.72 10.98
N HIS A 133 -17.80 -10.00 11.35
CA HIS A 133 -19.01 -10.64 11.85
C HIS A 133 -18.85 -10.91 13.35
N ASP A 134 -19.07 -9.88 14.16
CA ASP A 134 -19.07 -9.94 15.63
C ASP A 134 -17.81 -10.62 16.22
N GLY A 135 -16.63 -10.24 15.72
CA GLY A 135 -15.34 -10.77 16.13
C GLY A 135 -14.72 -11.77 15.15
N ASN A 136 -15.48 -12.23 14.14
CA ASN A 136 -14.95 -13.07 13.07
C ASN A 136 -14.76 -12.24 11.80
N VAL A 137 -13.51 -11.89 11.49
CA VAL A 137 -13.19 -11.16 10.25
C VAL A 137 -13.18 -12.14 9.08
N THR A 138 -13.96 -11.84 8.05
CA THR A 138 -13.91 -12.52 6.76
C THR A 138 -13.34 -11.60 5.70
N THR A 139 -12.62 -12.19 4.75
CA THR A 139 -11.99 -11.47 3.66
C THR A 139 -12.50 -11.95 2.30
N SER A 140 -12.59 -11.04 1.35
CA SER A 140 -12.83 -11.32 -0.07
C SER A 140 -12.04 -10.34 -0.95
N VAL A 141 -12.04 -10.56 -2.26
CA VAL A 141 -11.39 -9.65 -3.21
C VAL A 141 -12.22 -8.39 -3.36
N HIS A 142 -11.60 -7.23 -3.14
CA HIS A 142 -12.24 -5.94 -3.43
C HIS A 142 -12.10 -5.60 -4.91
N HIS A 143 -13.22 -5.19 -5.52
CA HIS A 143 -13.28 -4.65 -6.89
C HIS A 143 -13.78 -3.22 -6.82
N LYS A 144 -13.06 -2.30 -7.44
CA LYS A 144 -13.52 -0.90 -7.54
C LYS A 144 -14.70 -0.84 -8.51
N ASP A 145 -15.76 -0.13 -8.14
CA ASP A 145 -16.98 -0.03 -8.97
C ASP A 145 -16.72 0.50 -10.39
N ALA A 146 -15.72 1.36 -10.54
CA ALA A 146 -15.31 1.93 -11.83
C ALA A 146 -14.29 1.07 -12.59
N ALA A 147 -13.81 -0.04 -12.02
CA ALA A 147 -12.84 -0.89 -12.70
C ALA A 147 -13.52 -1.73 -13.76
N GLU A 148 -13.18 -1.47 -15.02
CA GLU A 148 -13.54 -2.39 -16.10
C GLU A 148 -12.79 -3.72 -15.91
N PRO A 149 -13.42 -4.87 -16.19
CA PRO A 149 -12.78 -6.18 -16.09
C PRO A 149 -11.86 -6.41 -17.30
N TYR A 150 -10.95 -5.47 -17.55
CA TYR A 150 -10.03 -5.49 -18.67
C TYR A 150 -8.75 -6.22 -18.28
N VAL A 151 -8.39 -7.21 -19.08
CA VAL A 151 -7.07 -7.84 -19.06
C VAL A 151 -6.56 -7.91 -20.50
N VAL A 152 -5.32 -8.33 -20.69
CA VAL A 152 -4.75 -8.54 -22.03
C VAL A 152 -5.70 -9.41 -22.86
N PRO A 153 -6.27 -8.92 -23.98
CA PRO A 153 -7.23 -9.67 -24.78
C PRO A 153 -6.60 -10.92 -25.39
N PHE A 154 -7.32 -12.03 -25.47
CA PHE A 154 -6.75 -13.31 -25.96
C PHE A 154 -6.20 -13.25 -27.40
N LYS A 155 -6.72 -12.36 -28.24
CA LYS A 155 -6.27 -12.17 -29.64
C LYS A 155 -5.04 -11.28 -29.80
N SER A 156 -4.47 -10.80 -28.72
CA SER A 156 -3.27 -9.96 -28.76
C SER A 156 -2.01 -10.78 -29.07
N ASP A 157 -0.98 -10.12 -29.60
CA ASP A 157 0.29 -10.75 -29.97
C ASP A 157 1.21 -10.89 -28.75
N HIS A 158 0.75 -11.67 -27.76
CA HIS A 158 1.52 -12.04 -26.59
C HIS A 158 1.72 -13.55 -26.54
N SER A 159 2.84 -13.98 -25.98
CA SER A 159 3.15 -15.39 -25.78
C SER A 159 2.15 -16.07 -24.84
N CYS A 160 1.85 -17.35 -25.09
CA CYS A 160 0.86 -18.14 -24.34
C CYS A 160 1.00 -18.07 -22.81
N HIS A 161 2.23 -18.01 -22.30
CA HIS A 161 2.49 -17.96 -20.85
C HIS A 161 1.92 -16.70 -20.18
N ILE A 162 1.75 -15.58 -20.90
CA ILE A 162 1.15 -14.35 -20.36
C ILE A 162 -0.32 -14.60 -20.03
N PHE A 163 -1.05 -15.21 -20.96
CA PHE A 163 -2.46 -15.57 -20.80
C PHE A 163 -2.66 -16.57 -19.65
N GLU A 164 -1.80 -17.59 -19.55
CA GLU A 164 -1.82 -18.54 -18.43
C GLU A 164 -1.54 -17.85 -17.09
N ASN A 165 -0.57 -16.94 -17.04
CA ASN A 165 -0.21 -16.23 -15.83
C ASN A 165 -1.31 -15.28 -15.36
N ILE A 166 -2.05 -14.65 -16.27
CA ILE A 166 -3.23 -13.83 -15.91
C ILE A 166 -4.26 -14.70 -15.18
N ILE A 167 -4.59 -15.86 -15.74
CA ILE A 167 -5.56 -16.79 -15.12
C ILE A 167 -5.05 -17.28 -13.77
N ARG A 168 -3.79 -17.74 -13.72
CA ARG A 168 -3.17 -18.26 -12.49
C ARG A 168 -3.10 -17.19 -11.40
N ALA A 169 -2.64 -15.98 -11.72
CA ALA A 169 -2.52 -14.89 -10.76
C ALA A 169 -3.90 -14.50 -10.21
N ALA A 170 -4.91 -14.38 -11.06
CA ALA A 170 -6.28 -14.08 -10.64
C ALA A 170 -6.84 -15.16 -9.70
N LEU A 171 -6.67 -16.45 -10.04
CA LEU A 171 -7.13 -17.55 -9.19
C LEU A 171 -6.35 -17.65 -7.88
N LEU A 172 -5.04 -17.44 -7.90
CA LEU A 172 -4.21 -17.43 -6.70
C LEU A 172 -4.59 -16.27 -5.78
N ARG A 173 -4.85 -15.07 -6.35
CA ARG A 173 -5.39 -13.92 -5.61
C ARG A 173 -6.74 -14.28 -4.97
N ALA A 174 -7.66 -14.84 -5.74
CA ALA A 174 -8.96 -15.29 -5.25
C ALA A 174 -8.83 -16.28 -4.09
N LEU A 175 -7.95 -17.28 -4.21
CA LEU A 175 -7.69 -18.27 -3.17
C LEU A 175 -7.10 -17.67 -1.90
N ARG A 176 -6.13 -16.75 -2.04
CA ARG A 176 -5.45 -16.12 -0.90
C ARG A 176 -6.37 -15.15 -0.15
N TYR A 177 -7.20 -14.43 -0.88
CA TYR A 177 -7.99 -13.32 -0.33
C TYR A 177 -9.37 -13.77 0.16
N SER A 178 -9.86 -14.92 -0.27
CA SER A 178 -11.17 -15.43 0.16
C SER A 178 -11.06 -16.27 1.42
N SER A 179 -11.67 -15.80 2.50
CA SER A 179 -11.74 -16.56 3.77
C SER A 179 -12.71 -17.75 3.69
N THR A 180 -13.69 -17.72 2.78
CA THR A 180 -14.68 -18.79 2.65
C THR A 180 -14.79 -19.31 1.23
N LEU A 181 -15.24 -20.57 1.10
CA LEU A 181 -15.51 -21.17 -0.21
C LEU A 181 -16.60 -20.42 -0.98
N LYS A 182 -17.53 -19.76 -0.28
CA LYS A 182 -18.59 -18.95 -0.91
C LYS A 182 -17.99 -17.73 -1.61
N GLU A 183 -17.13 -16.99 -0.91
CA GLU A 183 -16.43 -15.82 -1.46
C GLU A 183 -15.51 -16.21 -2.60
N PHE A 184 -14.76 -17.32 -2.44
CA PHE A 184 -13.91 -17.83 -3.52
C PHE A 184 -14.73 -18.17 -4.77
N ASN A 185 -15.89 -18.81 -4.61
CA ASN A 185 -16.75 -19.13 -5.74
C ASN A 185 -17.39 -17.90 -6.38
N HIS A 186 -17.66 -16.85 -5.60
CA HIS A 186 -18.10 -15.57 -6.13
C HIS A 186 -17.01 -14.96 -7.01
N GLU A 187 -15.78 -14.88 -6.48
CA GLU A 187 -14.63 -14.34 -7.21
C GLU A 187 -14.31 -15.17 -8.46
N ARG A 188 -14.39 -16.51 -8.37
CA ARG A 188 -14.21 -17.39 -9.53
C ARG A 188 -15.21 -17.08 -10.65
N ARG A 189 -16.44 -16.69 -10.33
CA ARG A 189 -17.44 -16.26 -11.34
C ARG A 189 -17.04 -14.91 -11.94
N ALA A 190 -16.58 -13.97 -11.13
CA ALA A 190 -16.08 -12.67 -11.61
C ALA A 190 -14.89 -12.86 -12.58
N ILE A 191 -13.92 -13.69 -12.21
CA ILE A 191 -12.79 -14.06 -13.09
C ILE A 191 -13.28 -14.69 -14.39
N LYS A 192 -14.26 -15.60 -14.33
CA LYS A 192 -14.85 -16.21 -15.53
C LYS A 192 -15.47 -15.17 -16.46
N LEU A 193 -16.20 -14.20 -15.91
CA LEU A 193 -16.80 -13.10 -16.67
C LEU A 193 -15.72 -12.21 -17.30
N MET A 194 -14.69 -11.85 -16.53
CA MET A 194 -13.53 -11.11 -17.02
C MET A 194 -12.85 -11.82 -18.19
N LEU A 195 -12.58 -13.13 -18.08
CA LEU A 195 -11.96 -13.91 -19.16
C LEU A 195 -12.84 -13.97 -20.41
N LEU A 196 -14.16 -14.16 -20.25
CA LEU A 196 -15.10 -14.14 -21.36
C LEU A 196 -15.14 -12.79 -22.07
N TYR A 197 -15.18 -11.70 -21.30
CA TYR A 197 -15.17 -10.34 -21.81
C TYR A 197 -13.94 -10.08 -22.69
N ASN A 198 -12.78 -10.62 -22.27
CA ASN A 198 -11.51 -10.50 -22.99
C ASN A 198 -11.26 -11.62 -24.03
N ARG A 199 -12.31 -12.35 -24.45
CA ARG A 199 -12.30 -13.36 -25.54
C ARG A 199 -11.50 -14.63 -25.27
N TYR A 200 -11.29 -15.00 -24.01
CA TYR A 200 -10.66 -16.28 -23.66
C TYR A 200 -11.65 -17.44 -23.84
N SER A 201 -11.13 -18.62 -24.21
CA SER A 201 -11.93 -19.85 -24.27
C SER A 201 -12.11 -20.47 -22.88
N LEU A 202 -13.31 -20.96 -22.57
CA LEU A 202 -13.66 -21.59 -21.30
C LEU A 202 -13.34 -23.09 -21.22
N SER A 203 -12.73 -23.66 -22.26
CA SER A 203 -12.34 -25.07 -22.32
C SER A 203 -11.60 -25.64 -21.09
N PRO A 204 -10.81 -24.88 -20.31
CA PRO A 204 -10.15 -25.43 -19.12
C PRO A 204 -10.97 -25.35 -17.81
N PHE A 205 -12.24 -24.91 -17.84
CA PHE A 205 -13.08 -24.74 -16.63
C PHE A 205 -14.30 -25.65 -16.56
N THR A 206 -14.42 -26.64 -17.45
CA THR A 206 -15.46 -27.70 -17.43
C THR A 206 -14.91 -28.99 -16.84
#